data_AF-A0A9D6VRZ3-F1
#
_entry.id   AF-A0A9D6VRZ3-F1
#
_cell.length_a   1.000
_cell.length_b   1.000
_cell.length_c   1.000
_cell.angle_alpha   90.00
_cell.angle_beta   90.00
_cell.angle_gamma   90.00
#
_symmetry.space_group_name_H-M   'P 1'
#
loop_
_entity.id
_entity.type
_entity.pdbx_description
1 polymer ?
#
loop_
_entity_poly.entity_id
_entity_poly.type
_entity_poly.pdbx_seq_one_letter_code
_entity_poly.pdbx_strand_id
1 'polypeptide(L)'
;MAHGAVTGTQQYNYEVIRKFAVMALVWGVLGMSAGLYAALELAYPLLNMGIAEITFGRLRPVHTTLVIFGFGGSALFATSYYVVQRTCQARLYSDMLATFTFWGWQAAVALGAAGYMLGYTQAREYAEFEWPIDLLITVVWVAYFWVYVQTLKRRSQPHIYVANWFYVAFILATAILHIFNNIAVPVGLFSMKSYSMFSGVQDAMTQWWYGHNAVGFFLTAAFLGMMYYFVPKQAGRPVYSYRLSIIHFWALAFLYMWVGAHHLHWTALPDWTSTLAATFSIMLLLPSWGGMINGVMTLSGAWNKLRTDPIM
;
A
#
# COMPACT_ATOMS: atom_id res chain seq x y z
N MET A 1 12.32 -17.63 47.96
CA MET A 1 12.80 -17.90 46.59
C MET A 1 11.61 -17.88 45.66
N ALA A 2 11.34 -16.76 44.99
CA ALA A 2 10.29 -16.68 43.99
C ALA A 2 10.87 -17.19 42.67
N HIS A 3 10.43 -18.37 42.23
CA HIS A 3 10.70 -18.84 40.87
C HIS A 3 9.96 -17.92 39.90
N GLY A 4 10.64 -16.87 39.45
CA GLY A 4 10.24 -16.14 38.26
C GLY A 4 10.25 -17.11 37.10
N ALA A 5 9.06 -17.50 36.64
CA ALA A 5 8.92 -18.27 35.42
C ALA A 5 9.65 -17.49 34.32
N VAL A 6 10.70 -18.08 33.75
CA VAL A 6 11.26 -17.62 32.49
C VAL A 6 10.15 -17.82 31.47
N THR A 7 9.33 -16.79 31.26
CA THR A 7 8.40 -16.75 30.14
C THR A 7 9.26 -16.90 28.90
N GLY A 8 9.16 -18.07 28.26
CA GLY A 8 10.01 -18.42 27.12
C GLY A 8 10.05 -17.24 26.15
N THR A 9 11.25 -16.82 25.77
CA THR A 9 11.50 -15.73 24.83
C THR A 9 10.68 -16.02 23.58
N GLN A 10 9.49 -15.43 23.47
CA GLN A 10 8.67 -15.63 22.27
C GLN A 10 9.42 -14.97 21.13
N GLN A 11 10.09 -15.80 20.34
CA GLN A 11 10.79 -15.38 19.13
C GLN A 11 9.79 -14.63 18.25
N TYR A 12 10.23 -13.61 17.51
CA TYR A 12 9.37 -12.96 16.53
C TYR A 12 8.91 -13.95 15.45
N ASN A 13 7.73 -13.73 14.86
CA ASN A 13 7.25 -14.52 13.73
C ASN A 13 7.94 -14.04 12.44
N TYR A 14 9.05 -14.68 12.06
CA TYR A 14 9.74 -14.41 10.78
C TYR A 14 9.26 -15.25 9.61
N GLU A 15 8.45 -16.28 9.86
CA GLU A 15 7.98 -17.14 8.78
C GLU A 15 7.10 -16.37 7.81
N VAL A 16 6.09 -15.66 8.31
CA VAL A 16 5.18 -14.85 7.49
C VAL A 16 5.92 -13.73 6.76
N ILE A 17 6.90 -13.10 7.43
CA ILE A 17 7.73 -12.03 6.84
C ILE A 17 8.54 -12.59 5.68
N ARG A 18 9.16 -13.76 5.84
CA ARG A 18 9.92 -14.42 4.77
C ARG A 18 9.03 -14.76 3.58
N LYS A 19 7.83 -15.31 3.83
CA LYS A 19 6.86 -15.64 2.78
C LYS A 19 6.49 -14.41 1.96
N PHE A 20 6.12 -13.31 2.61
CA PHE A 20 5.80 -12.06 1.92
C PHE A 20 7.01 -11.42 1.22
N ALA A 21 8.19 -11.45 1.82
CA ALA A 21 9.40 -10.90 1.19
C ALA A 21 9.76 -11.64 -0.10
N VAL A 22 9.68 -12.98 -0.09
CA VAL A 22 9.88 -13.79 -1.30
C VAL A 22 8.81 -13.46 -2.35
N MET A 23 7.54 -13.40 -1.94
CA MET A 23 6.45 -13.11 -2.87
C MET A 23 6.49 -11.68 -3.41
N ALA A 24 7.02 -10.71 -2.66
CA ALA A 24 7.26 -9.37 -3.18
C ALA A 24 8.22 -9.43 -4.38
N LEU A 25 9.33 -10.17 -4.28
CA LEU A 25 10.26 -10.34 -5.39
C LEU A 25 9.61 -11.06 -6.59
N VAL A 26 8.85 -12.14 -6.33
CA VAL A 26 8.13 -12.89 -7.38
C VAL A 26 7.15 -11.98 -8.12
N TRP A 27 6.29 -11.26 -7.39
CA TRP A 27 5.35 -10.34 -8.00
C TRP A 27 6.02 -9.13 -8.65
N GLY A 28 7.16 -8.69 -8.13
CA GLY A 28 7.97 -7.63 -8.74
C GLY A 28 8.46 -8.03 -10.12
N VAL A 29 9.03 -9.22 -10.25
CA VAL A 29 9.47 -9.76 -11.54
C VAL A 29 8.29 -9.90 -12.49
N LEU A 30 7.18 -10.50 -12.04
CA LEU A 30 6.00 -10.70 -12.90
C LEU A 30 5.35 -9.38 -13.33
N GLY A 31 5.16 -8.45 -12.39
CA GLY A 31 4.54 -7.15 -12.66
C GLY A 31 5.40 -6.27 -13.56
N MET A 32 6.71 -6.18 -13.32
CA MET A 32 7.61 -5.42 -14.18
C MET A 32 7.76 -6.07 -15.57
N SER A 33 7.72 -7.40 -15.67
CA SER A 33 7.72 -8.10 -16.96
C SER A 33 6.44 -7.84 -17.76
N ALA A 34 5.27 -7.86 -17.11
CA ALA A 34 4.01 -7.49 -17.74
C ALA A 34 4.03 -6.02 -18.20
N GLY A 35 4.64 -5.12 -17.41
CA GLY A 35 4.83 -3.72 -17.78
C GLY A 35 5.74 -3.54 -18.98
N LEU A 36 6.86 -4.27 -19.04
CA LEU A 36 7.75 -4.30 -20.20
C LEU A 36 7.01 -4.81 -21.45
N TYR A 37 6.24 -5.88 -21.32
CA TYR A 37 5.47 -6.42 -22.46
C TYR A 37 4.44 -5.41 -22.96
N ALA A 38 3.63 -4.83 -22.07
CA ALA A 38 2.65 -3.80 -22.43
C ALA A 38 3.31 -2.55 -23.05
N ALA A 39 4.50 -2.17 -22.59
CA ALA A 39 5.28 -1.10 -23.22
C ALA A 39 5.73 -1.47 -24.64
N LEU A 40 6.13 -2.72 -24.88
CA LEU A 40 6.47 -3.22 -26.21
C LEU A 40 5.25 -3.26 -27.14
N GLU A 41 4.04 -3.55 -26.64
CA GLU A 41 2.81 -3.46 -27.44
C GLU A 41 2.52 -2.03 -27.93
N LEU A 42 2.81 -1.01 -27.12
CA LEU A 42 2.70 0.39 -27.54
C LEU A 42 3.70 0.75 -28.65
N ALA A 43 4.90 0.18 -28.62
CA ALA A 43 5.92 0.39 -29.64
C ALA A 43 5.68 -0.46 -30.90
N TYR A 44 5.21 -1.70 -30.72
CA TYR A 44 4.99 -2.70 -31.75
C TYR A 44 3.62 -3.37 -31.56
N PRO A 45 2.53 -2.78 -32.08
CA PRO A 45 1.17 -3.28 -31.87
C PRO A 45 0.93 -4.74 -32.30
N LEU A 46 1.76 -5.29 -33.20
CA LEU A 46 1.69 -6.69 -33.61
C LEU A 46 1.82 -7.67 -32.43
N LEU A 47 2.47 -7.25 -31.34
CA LEU A 47 2.67 -8.06 -30.13
C LEU A 47 1.36 -8.34 -29.35
N ASN A 48 0.25 -7.71 -29.72
CA ASN A 48 -1.08 -8.15 -29.25
C ASN A 48 -1.45 -9.54 -29.80
N MET A 49 -0.82 -9.99 -30.90
CA MET A 49 -0.97 -11.32 -31.54
C MET A 49 -2.41 -11.73 -31.93
N GLY A 50 -3.39 -10.84 -31.83
CA GLY A 50 -4.80 -11.19 -31.99
C GLY A 50 -5.36 -12.06 -30.86
N ILE A 51 -4.68 -12.13 -29.70
CA ILE A 51 -5.08 -12.93 -28.55
C ILE A 51 -5.64 -12.00 -27.47
N ALA A 52 -6.93 -12.12 -27.15
CA ALA A 52 -7.64 -11.18 -26.29
C ALA A 52 -6.99 -11.02 -24.91
N GLU A 53 -6.53 -12.12 -24.32
CA GLU A 53 -5.99 -12.25 -22.96
C GLU A 53 -4.70 -11.46 -22.74
N ILE A 54 -3.92 -11.26 -23.81
CA ILE A 54 -2.62 -10.59 -23.74
C ILE A 54 -2.61 -9.25 -24.44
N THR A 55 -3.77 -8.72 -24.85
CA THR A 55 -3.84 -7.38 -25.43
C THR A 55 -3.48 -6.31 -24.40
N PHE A 56 -2.94 -5.19 -24.87
CA PHE A 56 -2.58 -4.04 -24.03
C PHE A 56 -3.69 -3.63 -23.06
N GLY A 57 -4.95 -3.61 -23.52
CA GLY A 57 -6.09 -3.23 -22.70
C GLY A 57 -6.33 -4.14 -21.49
N ARG A 58 -6.01 -5.44 -21.60
CA ARG A 58 -6.11 -6.40 -20.49
C ARG A 58 -4.81 -6.50 -19.69
N LEU A 59 -3.65 -6.37 -20.32
CA LEU A 59 -2.35 -6.43 -19.63
C LEU A 59 -2.02 -5.18 -18.82
N ARG A 60 -2.53 -4.00 -19.19
CA ARG A 60 -2.32 -2.77 -18.40
C ARG A 60 -2.77 -2.95 -16.94
N PRO A 61 -4.03 -3.34 -16.62
CA PRO A 61 -4.44 -3.55 -15.23
C PRO A 61 -3.75 -4.75 -14.56
N VAL A 62 -3.31 -5.76 -15.33
CA VAL A 62 -2.43 -6.85 -14.82
C VAL A 62 -1.12 -6.25 -14.32
N HIS A 63 -0.41 -5.47 -15.14
CA HIS A 63 0.82 -4.79 -14.74
C HIS A 63 0.61 -3.93 -13.49
N THR A 64 -0.40 -3.05 -13.52
CA THR A 64 -0.72 -2.14 -12.41
C THR A 64 -0.97 -2.91 -11.11
N THR A 65 -1.79 -3.96 -11.15
CA THR A 65 -2.12 -4.75 -9.96
C THR A 65 -0.92 -5.53 -9.45
N LEU A 66 -0.15 -6.16 -10.34
CA LEU A 66 1.02 -6.93 -9.94
C LEU A 66 2.12 -6.04 -9.36
N VAL A 67 2.33 -4.82 -9.86
CA VAL A 67 3.36 -3.92 -9.33
C VAL A 67 2.91 -3.20 -8.04
N ILE A 68 1.66 -2.77 -7.95
CA ILE A 68 1.16 -2.04 -6.76
C ILE A 68 0.80 -3.03 -5.65
N PHE A 69 -0.13 -3.95 -5.90
CA PHE A 69 -0.66 -4.84 -4.87
C PHE A 69 0.14 -6.13 -4.72
N GLY A 70 0.64 -6.69 -5.83
CA GLY A 70 1.54 -7.84 -5.80
C GLY A 70 2.87 -7.51 -5.13
N PHE A 71 3.70 -6.70 -5.80
CA PHE A 71 5.01 -6.29 -5.32
C PHE A 71 4.91 -5.35 -4.12
N GLY A 72 4.31 -4.17 -4.32
CA GLY A 72 4.19 -3.17 -3.25
C GLY A 72 3.46 -3.73 -2.04
N GLY A 73 2.29 -4.34 -2.22
CA GLY A 73 1.51 -4.91 -1.12
C GLY A 73 2.26 -6.00 -0.35
N SER A 74 2.88 -6.96 -1.04
CA SER A 74 3.67 -8.00 -0.36
C SER A 74 4.88 -7.42 0.38
N ALA A 75 5.55 -6.40 -0.20
CA ALA A 75 6.62 -5.68 0.47
C ALA A 75 6.10 -4.99 1.74
N LEU A 76 4.96 -4.29 1.67
CA LEU A 76 4.35 -3.62 2.81
C LEU A 76 3.94 -4.60 3.91
N PHE A 77 3.37 -5.77 3.59
CA PHE A 77 3.07 -6.80 4.58
C PHE A 77 4.34 -7.33 5.26
N ALA A 78 5.39 -7.62 4.49
CA ALA A 78 6.66 -8.10 5.02
C ALA A 78 7.27 -7.06 5.98
N THR A 79 7.37 -5.81 5.53
CA THR A 79 8.03 -4.76 6.31
C THR A 79 7.18 -4.33 7.49
N SER A 80 5.87 -4.20 7.36
CA SER A 80 5.01 -3.76 8.47
C SER A 80 5.03 -4.79 9.61
N TYR A 81 4.91 -6.09 9.30
CA TYR A 81 4.99 -7.17 10.29
C TYR A 81 6.37 -7.29 10.92
N TYR A 82 7.43 -7.01 10.17
CA TYR A 82 8.78 -6.95 10.71
C TYR A 82 8.96 -5.75 11.65
N VAL A 83 8.57 -4.56 11.20
CA VAL A 83 8.77 -3.29 11.90
C VAL A 83 7.92 -3.23 13.16
N VAL A 84 6.64 -3.59 13.11
CA VAL A 84 5.75 -3.51 14.27
C VAL A 84 6.24 -4.41 15.40
N GLN A 85 6.68 -5.64 15.07
CA GLN A 85 7.20 -6.57 16.06
C GLN A 85 8.43 -6.01 16.77
N ARG A 86 9.39 -5.48 16.01
CA ARG A 86 10.66 -4.98 16.55
C ARG A 86 10.53 -3.67 17.30
N THR A 87 9.71 -2.75 16.79
CA THR A 87 9.50 -1.44 17.41
C THR A 87 8.61 -1.52 18.65
N CYS A 88 7.71 -2.50 18.72
CA CYS A 88 6.91 -2.78 19.92
C CYS A 88 7.57 -3.80 20.86
N GLN A 89 8.63 -4.46 20.41
CA GLN A 89 9.29 -5.57 21.10
C GLN A 89 8.31 -6.68 21.52
N ALA A 90 7.37 -7.00 20.62
CA ALA A 90 6.33 -7.99 20.85
C ALA A 90 6.19 -8.89 19.61
N ARG A 91 5.95 -10.19 19.80
CA ARG A 91 5.57 -11.09 18.68
C ARG A 91 4.23 -10.64 18.10
N LEU A 92 4.01 -10.90 16.80
CA LEU A 92 2.70 -10.70 16.16
C LEU A 92 1.58 -11.33 16.98
N TYR A 93 0.42 -10.68 16.98
CA TYR A 93 -0.72 -11.07 17.81
C TYR A 93 -1.19 -12.53 17.60
N SER A 94 -1.28 -12.98 16.34
CA SER A 94 -1.79 -14.30 15.95
C SER A 94 -1.10 -14.80 14.69
N ASP A 95 -0.44 -15.96 14.79
CA ASP A 95 0.25 -16.61 13.68
C ASP A 95 -0.72 -17.14 12.61
N MET A 96 -1.88 -17.63 13.05
CA MET A 96 -2.95 -18.10 12.18
C MET A 96 -3.49 -16.94 11.33
N LEU A 97 -3.81 -15.80 11.95
CA LEU A 97 -4.30 -14.64 11.20
C LEU A 97 -3.23 -14.04 10.28
N ALA A 98 -1.96 -14.00 10.72
CA ALA A 98 -0.87 -13.56 9.85
C ALA A 98 -0.64 -14.51 8.65
N THR A 99 -0.87 -15.82 8.84
CA THR A 99 -0.81 -16.79 7.73
C THR A 99 -2.03 -16.67 6.81
N PHE A 100 -3.21 -16.38 7.37
CA PHE A 100 -4.41 -16.08 6.59
C PHE A 100 -4.23 -14.83 5.73
N THR A 101 -3.66 -13.75 6.27
CA THR A 101 -3.41 -12.54 5.48
C THR A 101 -2.43 -12.81 4.35
N PHE A 102 -1.42 -13.66 4.56
CA PHE A 102 -0.55 -14.13 3.47
C PHE A 102 -1.34 -14.81 2.35
N TRP A 103 -1.96 -15.96 2.63
CA TRP A 103 -2.62 -16.72 1.57
C TRP A 103 -3.78 -15.97 0.92
N GLY A 104 -4.55 -15.22 1.72
CA GLY A 104 -5.62 -14.38 1.21
C GLY A 104 -5.14 -13.28 0.29
N TRP A 105 -4.01 -12.62 0.62
CA TRP A 105 -3.41 -11.61 -0.25
C TRP A 105 -2.88 -12.21 -1.56
N GLN A 106 -2.17 -13.34 -1.46
CA GLN A 106 -1.68 -14.05 -2.66
C GLN A 106 -2.84 -14.46 -3.58
N ALA A 107 -3.92 -14.98 -3.00
CA ALA A 107 -5.11 -15.36 -3.75
C ALA A 107 -5.78 -14.15 -4.43
N ALA A 108 -5.97 -13.04 -3.71
CA ALA A 108 -6.58 -11.84 -4.27
C ALA A 108 -5.79 -11.28 -5.46
N VAL A 109 -4.46 -11.16 -5.33
CA VAL A 109 -3.59 -10.67 -6.42
C VAL A 109 -3.62 -11.61 -7.61
N ALA A 110 -3.49 -12.92 -7.39
CA ALA A 110 -3.50 -13.91 -8.47
C ALA A 110 -4.85 -13.97 -9.20
N LEU A 111 -5.95 -13.97 -8.46
CA LEU A 111 -7.31 -13.98 -9.01
C LEU A 111 -7.61 -12.69 -9.79
N GLY A 112 -7.14 -11.53 -9.30
CA GLY A 112 -7.28 -10.27 -10.03
C GLY A 112 -6.53 -10.30 -11.35
N ALA A 113 -5.24 -10.64 -11.34
CA ALA A 113 -4.43 -10.73 -12.55
C ALA A 113 -5.03 -11.70 -13.58
N ALA A 114 -5.43 -12.89 -13.15
CA ALA A 114 -6.11 -13.85 -14.03
C ALA A 114 -7.47 -13.32 -14.52
N GLY A 115 -8.24 -12.69 -13.64
CA GLY A 115 -9.53 -12.09 -13.97
C GLY A 115 -9.43 -11.01 -15.04
N TYR A 116 -8.42 -10.13 -14.96
CA TYR A 116 -8.19 -9.09 -15.96
C TYR A 116 -7.83 -9.67 -17.33
N MET A 117 -6.98 -10.70 -17.38
CA MET A 117 -6.69 -11.41 -18.63
C MET A 117 -7.95 -12.02 -19.24
N LEU A 118 -8.89 -12.49 -18.42
CA LEU A 118 -10.19 -12.99 -18.87
C LEU A 118 -11.23 -11.88 -19.20
N GLY A 119 -10.91 -10.61 -18.93
CA GLY A 119 -11.78 -9.46 -19.21
C GLY A 119 -12.74 -9.07 -18.07
N TYR A 120 -12.56 -9.61 -16.87
CA TYR A 120 -13.29 -9.20 -15.67
C TYR A 120 -12.64 -7.96 -15.08
N THR A 121 -13.33 -6.83 -15.12
CA THR A 121 -12.85 -5.56 -14.60
C THR A 121 -14.01 -4.59 -14.35
N GLN A 122 -13.91 -3.82 -13.27
CA GLN A 122 -14.77 -2.66 -13.02
C GLN A 122 -14.44 -1.44 -13.90
N ALA A 123 -13.32 -1.48 -14.64
CA ALA A 123 -12.77 -0.35 -15.40
C ALA A 123 -12.49 0.91 -14.56
N ARG A 124 -12.22 0.72 -13.26
CA ARG A 124 -11.84 1.75 -12.29
C ARG A 124 -10.35 1.61 -11.96
N GLU A 125 -9.54 2.62 -12.27
CA GLU A 125 -8.08 2.53 -12.08
C GLU A 125 -7.70 2.17 -10.64
N TYR A 126 -6.79 1.22 -10.47
CA TYR A 126 -6.35 0.65 -9.19
C TYR A 126 -7.42 -0.10 -8.40
N ALA A 127 -8.68 -0.09 -8.84
CA ALA A 127 -9.83 -0.79 -8.26
C ALA A 127 -10.50 -1.70 -9.29
N GLU A 128 -9.71 -2.29 -10.19
CA GLU A 128 -10.25 -3.03 -11.32
C GLU A 128 -10.89 -4.36 -10.90
N PHE A 129 -10.55 -4.90 -9.73
CA PHE A 129 -11.04 -6.18 -9.21
C PHE A 129 -12.56 -6.21 -9.21
N GLU A 130 -13.19 -7.33 -9.57
CA GLU A 130 -14.65 -7.45 -9.43
C GLU A 130 -15.06 -7.79 -7.99
N TRP A 131 -16.34 -7.53 -7.68
CA TRP A 131 -16.88 -7.55 -6.31
C TRP A 131 -16.53 -8.77 -5.42
N PRO A 132 -16.41 -10.03 -5.92
CA PRO A 132 -16.03 -11.14 -5.04
C PRO A 132 -14.59 -11.01 -4.54
N ILE A 133 -13.70 -10.47 -5.37
CA ILE A 133 -12.31 -10.23 -5.01
C ILE A 133 -12.21 -9.00 -4.09
N ASP A 134 -13.05 -7.99 -4.28
CA ASP A 134 -13.13 -6.87 -3.35
C ASP A 134 -13.53 -7.29 -1.93
N LEU A 135 -14.47 -8.22 -1.82
CA LEU A 135 -14.87 -8.80 -0.53
C LEU A 135 -13.74 -9.63 0.08
N LEU A 136 -13.03 -10.43 -0.72
CA LEU A 136 -11.84 -11.16 -0.27
C LEU A 136 -10.77 -10.20 0.27
N ILE A 137 -10.45 -9.15 -0.48
CA ILE A 137 -9.50 -8.11 -0.07
C ILE A 137 -9.98 -7.49 1.24
N THR A 138 -11.26 -7.13 1.36
CA THR A 138 -11.83 -6.54 2.58
C THR A 138 -11.62 -7.45 3.79
N VAL A 139 -11.94 -8.74 3.69
CA VAL A 139 -11.78 -9.69 4.80
C VAL A 139 -10.30 -9.86 5.18
N VAL A 140 -9.41 -9.98 4.19
CA VAL A 140 -7.96 -10.04 4.40
C VAL A 140 -7.44 -8.79 5.09
N TRP A 141 -7.91 -7.62 4.65
CA TRP A 141 -7.48 -6.34 5.19
C TRP A 141 -7.96 -6.11 6.61
N VAL A 142 -9.19 -6.55 6.95
CA VAL A 142 -9.70 -6.54 8.33
C VAL A 142 -8.87 -7.44 9.24
N ALA A 143 -8.53 -8.66 8.78
CA ALA A 143 -7.63 -9.54 9.53
C ALA A 143 -6.25 -8.92 9.73
N TYR A 144 -5.72 -8.26 8.70
CA TYR A 144 -4.44 -7.54 8.78
C TYR A 144 -4.49 -6.40 9.79
N PHE A 145 -5.51 -5.55 9.72
CA PHE A 145 -5.74 -4.46 10.68
C PHE A 145 -5.82 -4.99 12.12
N TRP A 146 -6.57 -6.07 12.33
CA TRP A 146 -6.70 -6.67 13.66
C TRP A 146 -5.36 -7.18 14.20
N VAL A 147 -4.58 -7.91 13.38
CA VAL A 147 -3.23 -8.36 13.76
C VAL A 147 -2.34 -7.17 14.12
N TYR A 148 -2.36 -6.10 13.32
CA TYR A 148 -1.49 -4.95 13.51
C TYR A 148 -1.82 -4.20 14.81
N VAL A 149 -3.09 -3.83 15.02
CA VAL A 149 -3.54 -3.09 16.20
C VAL A 149 -3.33 -3.89 17.47
N GLN A 150 -3.63 -5.19 17.46
CA GLN A 150 -3.43 -6.01 18.65
C GLN A 150 -1.93 -6.21 18.97
N THR A 151 -1.07 -6.22 17.96
CA THR A 151 0.39 -6.23 18.18
C THR A 151 0.85 -4.90 18.80
N LEU A 152 0.35 -3.76 18.33
CA LEU A 152 0.63 -2.44 18.93
C LEU A 152 0.17 -2.32 20.40
N LYS A 153 -0.96 -2.95 20.75
CA LYS A 153 -1.47 -2.97 22.14
C LYS A 153 -0.57 -3.77 23.08
N ARG A 154 0.16 -4.77 22.57
CA ARG A 154 1.10 -5.62 23.32
C ARG A 154 2.51 -5.05 23.44
N ARG A 155 2.73 -3.80 23.02
CA ARG A 155 4.04 -3.16 23.04
C ARG A 155 4.64 -3.07 24.45
N SER A 156 5.95 -3.21 24.55
CA SER A 156 6.69 -3.05 25.80
C SER A 156 6.90 -1.59 26.21
N GLN A 157 6.97 -0.68 25.23
CA GLN A 157 7.23 0.75 25.44
C GLN A 157 5.95 1.58 25.39
N PRO A 158 5.79 2.61 26.24
CA PRO A 158 4.57 3.42 26.25
C PRO A 158 4.35 4.17 24.93
N HIS A 159 5.44 4.64 24.30
CA HIS A 159 5.40 5.36 23.04
C HIS A 159 5.37 4.42 21.83
N ILE A 160 4.59 4.80 20.82
CA ILE A 160 4.53 4.13 19.53
C ILE A 160 5.52 4.83 18.59
N TYR A 161 6.43 4.06 17.98
CA TYR A 161 7.40 4.59 17.04
C TYR A 161 6.73 5.18 15.78
N VAL A 162 7.31 6.25 15.22
CA VAL A 162 6.73 7.02 14.10
C VAL A 162 6.43 6.15 12.88
N ALA A 163 7.26 5.14 12.58
CA ALA A 163 6.97 4.21 11.48
C ALA A 163 5.59 3.56 11.61
N ASN A 164 5.17 3.24 12.83
CA ASN A 164 3.86 2.65 13.09
C ASN A 164 2.72 3.66 12.95
N TRP A 165 2.95 4.97 13.09
CA TRP A 165 1.93 5.98 12.79
C TRP A 165 1.58 5.94 11.31
N PHE A 166 2.62 5.93 10.47
CA PHE A 166 2.49 5.79 9.02
C PHE A 166 1.84 4.47 8.60
N TYR A 167 2.25 3.34 9.17
CA TYR A 167 1.60 2.05 8.87
C TYR A 167 0.14 2.01 9.33
N VAL A 168 -0.20 2.53 10.51
CA VAL A 168 -1.61 2.57 10.97
C VAL A 168 -2.45 3.47 10.07
N ALA A 169 -1.94 4.65 9.72
CA ALA A 169 -2.61 5.56 8.80
C ALA A 169 -2.84 4.90 7.44
N PHE A 170 -1.84 4.21 6.90
CA PHE A 170 -1.94 3.39 5.70
C PHE A 170 -3.06 2.34 5.81
N ILE A 171 -3.02 1.49 6.84
CA ILE A 171 -3.96 0.38 6.97
C ILE A 171 -5.40 0.90 7.05
N LEU A 172 -5.62 1.95 7.86
CA LEU A 172 -6.93 2.57 8.04
C LEU A 172 -7.43 3.28 6.78
N ALA A 173 -6.60 4.14 6.18
CA ALA A 173 -6.97 4.87 4.98
C ALA A 173 -7.27 3.90 3.84
N THR A 174 -6.39 2.92 3.56
CA THR A 174 -6.65 1.92 2.51
C THR A 174 -7.95 1.15 2.74
N ALA A 175 -8.29 0.79 3.98
CA ALA A 175 -9.56 0.12 4.28
C ALA A 175 -10.77 1.00 3.91
N ILE A 176 -10.75 2.26 4.33
CA ILE A 176 -11.81 3.23 4.04
C ILE A 176 -11.92 3.46 2.53
N LEU A 177 -10.80 3.71 1.87
CA LEU A 177 -10.73 3.94 0.42
C LEU A 177 -11.30 2.76 -0.36
N HIS A 178 -10.84 1.54 -0.04
CA HIS A 178 -11.29 0.30 -0.69
C HIS A 178 -12.80 0.09 -0.54
N ILE A 179 -13.32 0.23 0.68
CA ILE A 179 -14.76 0.00 0.94
C ILE A 179 -15.62 1.01 0.20
N PHE A 180 -15.30 2.31 0.30
CA PHE A 180 -16.17 3.35 -0.24
C PHE A 180 -16.07 3.51 -1.76
N ASN A 181 -14.91 3.23 -2.37
CA ASN A 181 -14.78 3.25 -3.83
C ASN A 181 -15.46 2.05 -4.49
N ASN A 182 -15.46 0.91 -3.83
CA ASN A 182 -15.91 -0.36 -4.41
C ASN A 182 -17.35 -0.71 -3.97
N ILE A 183 -18.13 0.28 -3.52
CA ILE A 183 -19.57 0.10 -3.34
C ILE A 183 -20.18 -0.07 -4.73
N ALA A 184 -20.58 -1.29 -5.04
CA ALA A 184 -21.14 -1.67 -6.32
C ALA A 184 -22.31 -2.64 -6.12
N VAL A 185 -23.22 -2.66 -7.10
CA VAL A 185 -24.35 -3.59 -7.16
C VAL A 185 -23.97 -4.75 -8.08
N PRO A 186 -23.80 -5.98 -7.56
CA PRO A 186 -23.60 -7.16 -8.40
C PRO A 186 -24.80 -7.39 -9.31
N VAL A 187 -24.53 -7.73 -10.59
CA VAL A 187 -25.59 -8.07 -11.55
C VAL A 187 -26.26 -9.40 -11.20
N GLY A 188 -25.55 -10.29 -10.50
CA GLY A 188 -26.08 -11.55 -9.98
C GLY A 188 -25.08 -12.28 -9.09
N LEU A 189 -25.58 -13.21 -8.26
CA LEU A 189 -24.77 -13.90 -7.24
C LEU A 189 -23.58 -14.70 -7.80
N PHE A 190 -23.75 -15.31 -8.98
CA PHE A 190 -22.72 -16.11 -9.65
C PHE A 190 -22.08 -15.36 -10.84
N SER A 191 -22.24 -14.04 -10.89
CA SER A 191 -21.66 -13.20 -11.93
C SER A 191 -20.45 -12.45 -11.39
N MET A 192 -19.36 -12.44 -12.16
CA MET A 192 -18.20 -11.58 -11.94
C MET A 192 -18.46 -10.14 -12.45
N LYS A 193 -19.71 -9.67 -12.50
CA LYS A 193 -20.03 -8.33 -12.95
C LYS A 193 -20.82 -7.55 -11.93
N SER A 194 -20.46 -6.29 -11.77
CA SER A 194 -21.09 -5.32 -10.90
C SER A 194 -21.10 -3.93 -11.54
N TYR A 195 -22.00 -3.06 -11.10
CA TYR A 195 -22.02 -1.65 -11.48
C TYR A 195 -21.76 -0.77 -10.27
N SER A 196 -20.95 0.27 -10.45
CA SER A 196 -20.68 1.28 -9.42
C SER A 196 -21.98 1.83 -8.83
N MET A 197 -22.00 2.07 -7.53
CA MET A 197 -23.09 2.80 -6.86
C MET A 197 -23.13 4.28 -7.27
N PHE A 198 -22.02 4.82 -7.78
CA PHE A 198 -21.90 6.20 -8.22
C PHE A 198 -21.92 6.30 -9.74
N SER A 199 -22.15 7.50 -10.27
CA SER A 199 -22.10 7.75 -11.71
C SER A 199 -21.52 9.14 -12.03
N GLY A 200 -21.06 9.31 -13.27
CA GLY A 200 -20.62 10.60 -13.82
C GLY A 200 -19.56 11.29 -12.94
N VAL A 201 -19.81 12.56 -12.62
CA VAL A 201 -18.87 13.39 -11.85
C VAL A 201 -18.63 12.88 -10.43
N GLN A 202 -19.66 12.30 -9.79
CA GLN A 202 -19.52 11.72 -8.45
C GLN A 202 -18.68 10.45 -8.47
N ASP A 203 -18.85 9.63 -9.51
CA ASP A 203 -18.02 8.44 -9.71
C ASP A 203 -16.57 8.83 -9.98
N ALA A 204 -16.34 9.82 -10.85
CA ALA A 204 -15.01 10.34 -11.10
C ALA A 204 -14.34 10.87 -9.82
N MET A 205 -15.08 11.62 -8.99
CA MET A 205 -14.54 12.16 -7.74
C MET A 205 -14.23 11.07 -6.73
N THR A 206 -15.13 10.10 -6.52
CA THR A 206 -14.87 8.96 -5.63
C THR A 206 -13.69 8.12 -6.13
N GLN A 207 -13.61 7.90 -7.45
CA GLN A 207 -12.53 7.19 -8.12
C GLN A 207 -11.17 7.84 -7.92
N TRP A 208 -11.05 9.16 -8.03
CA TRP A 208 -9.76 9.83 -7.87
C TRP A 208 -9.44 10.24 -6.45
N TRP A 209 -10.45 10.41 -5.59
CA TRP A 209 -10.25 10.36 -4.15
C TRP A 209 -9.62 9.03 -3.74
N TYR A 210 -10.14 7.91 -4.24
CA TYR A 210 -9.54 6.60 -4.07
C TYR A 210 -8.15 6.50 -4.70
N GLY A 211 -8.02 6.71 -6.00
CA GLY A 211 -6.80 6.43 -6.76
C GLY A 211 -5.62 7.25 -6.28
N HIS A 212 -5.83 8.54 -5.99
CA HIS A 212 -4.75 9.36 -5.44
C HIS A 212 -4.35 8.92 -4.04
N ASN A 213 -5.32 8.64 -3.17
CA ASN A 213 -5.02 8.21 -1.80
C ASN A 213 -4.54 6.75 -1.72
N ALA A 214 -4.80 5.93 -2.74
CA ALA A 214 -4.13 4.64 -2.90
C ALA A 214 -2.63 4.89 -3.04
N VAL A 215 -2.19 5.77 -3.94
CA VAL A 215 -0.77 6.17 -4.01
C VAL A 215 -0.33 6.84 -2.70
N GLY A 216 -1.14 7.75 -2.14
CA GLY A 216 -0.78 8.53 -0.95
C GLY A 216 -0.59 7.72 0.33
N PHE A 217 -1.43 6.73 0.58
CA PHE A 217 -1.34 5.94 1.80
C PHE A 217 -0.64 4.60 1.57
N PHE A 218 -0.92 3.92 0.46
CA PHE A 218 -0.30 2.65 0.14
C PHE A 218 1.14 2.83 -0.36
N LEU A 219 1.41 3.77 -1.26
CA LEU A 219 2.75 3.93 -1.87
C LEU A 219 3.60 5.04 -1.23
N THR A 220 3.01 6.03 -0.57
CA THR A 220 3.75 7.08 0.13
C THR A 220 3.79 6.83 1.63
N ALA A 221 2.66 6.85 2.34
CA ALA A 221 2.65 6.74 3.80
C ALA A 221 3.29 5.43 4.29
N ALA A 222 2.88 4.28 3.75
CA ALA A 222 3.41 2.99 4.17
C ALA A 222 4.92 2.84 3.87
N PHE A 223 5.40 3.36 2.73
CA PHE A 223 6.83 3.39 2.39
C PHE A 223 7.62 4.41 3.21
N LEU A 224 7.01 5.52 3.66
CA LEU A 224 7.59 6.36 4.70
C LEU A 224 7.72 5.57 6.02
N GLY A 225 6.75 4.72 6.35
CA GLY A 225 6.86 3.75 7.45
C GLY A 225 8.07 2.83 7.30
N MET A 226 8.33 2.31 6.11
CA MET A 226 9.57 1.57 5.81
C MET A 226 10.81 2.43 6.03
N MET A 227 10.86 3.60 5.41
CA MET A 227 11.99 4.54 5.50
C MET A 227 12.31 4.87 6.96
N TYR A 228 11.30 5.17 7.78
CA TYR A 228 11.45 5.50 9.19
C TYR A 228 12.06 4.37 10.02
N TYR A 229 11.95 3.12 9.58
CA TYR A 229 12.63 2.02 10.24
C TYR A 229 13.99 1.72 9.62
N PHE A 230 14.04 1.50 8.30
CA PHE A 230 15.21 0.94 7.64
C PHE A 230 16.33 1.97 7.47
N VAL A 231 16.05 3.24 7.17
CA VAL A 231 17.09 4.28 7.03
C VAL A 231 17.90 4.45 8.32
N PRO A 232 17.31 4.77 9.50
CA PRO A 232 18.09 4.90 10.72
C PRO A 232 18.75 3.58 11.13
N LYS A 233 18.10 2.44 10.85
CA LYS A 233 18.64 1.12 11.20
C LYS A 233 19.89 0.77 10.40
N GLN A 234 19.88 1.00 9.09
CA GLN A 234 21.00 0.73 8.19
C GLN A 234 22.12 1.78 8.37
N ALA A 235 21.74 3.05 8.51
CA ALA A 235 22.67 4.13 8.79
C ALA A 235 23.35 3.98 10.17
N GLY A 236 22.70 3.29 11.13
CA GLY A 236 23.17 3.24 12.52
C GLY A 236 23.12 4.61 13.19
N ARG A 237 22.11 5.42 12.83
CA ARG A 237 21.97 6.82 13.24
C ARG A 237 20.58 7.04 13.86
N PRO A 238 20.46 7.94 14.86
CA PRO A 238 19.14 8.36 15.32
C PRO A 238 18.42 9.15 14.23
N VAL A 239 17.09 9.06 14.20
CA VAL A 239 16.26 9.88 13.31
C VAL A 239 16.56 11.36 13.55
N TYR A 240 16.74 12.12 12.47
CA TYR A 240 17.16 13.52 12.52
C TYR A 240 16.24 14.42 13.36
N SER A 241 14.95 14.50 13.07
CA SER A 241 14.03 15.43 13.75
C SER A 241 12.69 14.79 14.09
N TYR A 242 12.48 14.54 15.39
CA TYR A 242 11.19 14.06 15.90
C TYR A 242 10.06 15.10 15.73
N ARG A 243 10.36 16.40 15.87
CA ARG A 243 9.35 17.45 15.65
C ARG A 243 8.90 17.47 14.19
N LEU A 244 9.84 17.31 13.26
CA LEU A 244 9.51 17.18 11.84
C LEU A 244 8.67 15.93 11.61
N SER A 245 8.99 14.80 12.27
CA SER A 245 8.18 13.57 12.23
C SER A 245 6.72 13.79 12.64
N ILE A 246 6.44 14.66 13.60
CA ILE A 246 5.07 15.00 14.00
C ILE A 246 4.39 15.86 12.92
N ILE A 247 5.03 16.98 12.56
CA ILE A 247 4.44 17.98 11.66
C ILE A 247 4.15 17.34 10.29
N HIS A 248 5.14 16.67 9.72
CA HIS A 248 4.98 16.11 8.39
C HIS A 248 4.01 14.93 8.38
N PHE A 249 3.92 14.11 9.44
CA PHE A 249 2.96 13.01 9.51
C PHE A 249 1.52 13.54 9.49
N TRP A 250 1.19 14.47 10.39
CA TRP A 250 -0.18 14.98 10.49
C TRP A 250 -0.58 15.82 9.29
N ALA A 251 0.32 16.69 8.81
CA ALA A 251 0.04 17.49 7.63
C ALA A 251 -0.09 16.60 6.37
N LEU A 252 0.75 15.58 6.21
CA LEU A 252 0.64 14.64 5.08
C LEU A 252 -0.67 13.86 5.15
N ALA A 253 -0.97 13.23 6.30
CA ALA A 253 -2.18 12.42 6.48
C ALA A 253 -3.47 13.24 6.27
N PHE A 254 -3.48 14.50 6.71
CA PHE A 254 -4.64 15.38 6.49
C PHE A 254 -4.74 15.85 5.04
N LEU A 255 -3.67 16.41 4.47
CA LEU A 255 -3.71 17.06 3.15
C LEU A 255 -3.92 16.06 2.01
N TYR A 256 -3.37 14.83 2.11
CA TYR A 256 -3.52 13.81 1.06
C TYR A 256 -5.00 13.50 0.74
N MET A 257 -5.88 13.57 1.73
CA MET A 257 -7.30 13.25 1.55
C MET A 257 -8.05 14.21 0.62
N TRP A 258 -7.49 15.40 0.34
CA TRP A 258 -8.16 16.48 -0.39
C TRP A 258 -7.75 16.59 -1.86
N VAL A 259 -6.66 15.94 -2.25
CA VAL A 259 -5.97 16.23 -3.51
C VAL A 259 -6.42 15.36 -4.68
N GLY A 260 -7.35 14.42 -4.46
CA GLY A 260 -7.85 13.52 -5.51
C GLY A 260 -8.36 14.23 -6.78
N ALA A 261 -9.07 15.35 -6.63
CA ALA A 261 -9.60 16.10 -7.77
C ALA A 261 -8.53 16.77 -8.66
N HIS A 262 -7.23 16.71 -8.30
CA HIS A 262 -6.16 17.15 -9.20
C HIS A 262 -6.02 16.29 -10.47
N HIS A 263 -6.63 15.10 -10.48
CA HIS A 263 -6.74 14.22 -11.65
C HIS A 263 -7.88 14.66 -12.58
N LEU A 264 -8.70 15.62 -12.15
CA LEU A 264 -9.97 16.00 -12.76
C LEU A 264 -10.02 17.49 -13.12
N HIS A 265 -8.86 18.14 -13.23
CA HIS A 265 -8.77 19.52 -13.71
C HIS A 265 -9.31 19.63 -15.15
N TRP A 266 -10.10 20.68 -15.40
CA TRP A 266 -10.73 20.96 -16.71
C TRP A 266 -11.61 19.81 -17.23
N THR A 267 -12.28 19.10 -16.31
CA THR A 267 -13.30 18.09 -16.63
C THR A 267 -14.70 18.62 -16.30
N ALA A 268 -15.72 17.75 -16.34
CA ALA A 268 -17.07 18.07 -15.88
C ALA A 268 -17.19 18.26 -14.34
N LEU A 269 -16.11 18.02 -13.59
CA LEU A 269 -16.05 18.24 -12.16
C LEU A 269 -16.16 19.75 -11.83
N PRO A 270 -16.98 20.18 -10.84
CA PRO A 270 -17.15 21.59 -10.51
C PRO A 270 -15.85 22.30 -10.17
N ASP A 271 -15.66 23.51 -10.70
CA ASP A 271 -14.43 24.30 -10.56
C ASP A 271 -13.98 24.50 -9.11
N TRP A 272 -14.90 24.59 -8.15
CA TRP A 272 -14.55 24.77 -6.74
C TRP A 272 -13.80 23.54 -6.18
N THR A 273 -14.16 22.32 -6.58
CA THR A 273 -13.46 21.10 -6.14
C THR A 273 -12.09 20.98 -6.80
N SER A 274 -12.00 21.33 -8.08
CA SER A 274 -10.74 21.42 -8.83
C SER A 274 -9.78 22.41 -8.16
N THR A 275 -10.26 23.61 -7.83
CA THR A 275 -9.49 24.66 -7.15
C THR A 275 -9.04 24.23 -5.75
N LEU A 276 -9.91 23.57 -4.99
CA LEU A 276 -9.58 23.03 -3.67
C LEU A 276 -8.44 22.01 -3.79
N ALA A 277 -8.55 21.04 -4.70
CA ALA A 277 -7.51 20.03 -4.88
C ALA A 277 -6.18 20.63 -5.37
N ALA A 278 -6.20 21.59 -6.30
CA ALA A 278 -4.99 22.30 -6.72
C ALA A 278 -4.28 22.96 -5.53
N THR A 279 -5.04 23.70 -4.71
CA THR A 279 -4.53 24.39 -3.52
C THR A 279 -3.89 23.42 -2.53
N PHE A 280 -4.61 22.35 -2.18
CA PHE A 280 -4.10 21.34 -1.25
C PHE A 280 -2.91 20.56 -1.82
N SER A 281 -2.85 20.35 -3.14
CA SER A 281 -1.72 19.66 -3.80
C SER A 281 -0.44 20.47 -3.71
N ILE A 282 -0.54 21.79 -3.87
CA ILE A 282 0.60 22.70 -3.68
C ILE A 282 1.06 22.68 -2.22
N MET A 283 0.12 22.73 -1.27
CA MET A 283 0.43 22.66 0.16
C MET A 283 1.07 21.32 0.56
N LEU A 284 0.66 20.21 -0.09
CA LEU A 284 1.14 18.86 0.18
C LEU A 284 2.65 18.68 -0.13
N LEU A 285 3.25 19.56 -0.92
CA LEU A 285 4.70 19.59 -1.16
C LEU A 285 5.50 19.61 0.14
N LEU A 286 5.11 20.48 1.08
CA LEU A 286 5.86 20.74 2.31
C LEU A 286 5.97 19.50 3.21
N PRO A 287 4.87 18.82 3.61
CA PRO A 287 5.00 17.62 4.43
C PRO A 287 5.58 16.42 3.68
N SER A 288 5.41 16.35 2.35
CA SER A 288 6.05 15.33 1.53
C SER A 288 7.57 15.45 1.58
N TRP A 289 8.11 16.65 1.37
CA TRP A 289 9.53 16.93 1.53
C TRP A 289 9.99 16.82 2.97
N GLY A 290 9.12 17.08 3.96
CA GLY A 290 9.41 16.80 5.37
C GLY A 290 9.84 15.34 5.60
N GLY A 291 9.23 14.38 4.90
CA GLY A 291 9.63 12.97 4.95
C GLY A 291 11.03 12.74 4.38
N MET A 292 11.28 13.26 3.17
CA MET A 292 12.59 13.18 2.51
C MET A 292 13.69 13.81 3.38
N ILE A 293 13.48 15.04 3.87
CA ILE A 293 14.45 15.76 4.71
C ILE A 293 14.77 14.94 5.96
N ASN A 294 13.76 14.36 6.62
CA ASN A 294 13.99 13.57 7.83
C ASN A 294 14.78 12.29 7.55
N GLY A 295 14.51 11.62 6.42
CA GLY A 295 15.29 10.46 5.97
C GLY A 295 16.72 10.81 5.58
N VAL A 296 16.90 11.78 4.71
CA VAL A 296 18.22 12.20 4.19
C VAL A 296 19.09 12.77 5.30
N MET A 297 18.57 13.68 6.13
CA MET A 297 19.35 14.30 7.20
C MET A 297 19.71 13.31 8.31
N THR A 298 19.02 12.18 8.44
CA THR A 298 19.42 11.06 9.32
C THR A 298 20.79 10.49 8.90
N LEU A 299 21.16 10.62 7.63
CA LEU A 299 22.48 10.21 7.11
C LEU A 299 23.60 11.21 7.39
N SER A 300 23.29 12.38 7.97
CA SER A 300 24.32 13.36 8.32
C SER A 300 25.35 12.74 9.26
N GLY A 301 26.61 12.70 8.81
CA GLY A 301 27.72 12.03 9.49
C GLY A 301 27.95 10.56 9.11
N ALA A 302 27.10 9.97 8.28
CA ALA A 302 27.19 8.59 7.78
C ALA A 302 27.24 8.50 6.24
N TRP A 303 27.41 9.63 5.54
CA TRP A 303 27.46 9.71 4.08
C TRP A 303 28.55 8.84 3.44
N ASN A 304 29.63 8.54 4.16
CA ASN A 304 30.66 7.61 3.70
C ASN A 304 30.10 6.20 3.45
N LYS A 305 29.00 5.81 4.11
CA LYS A 305 28.35 4.51 3.89
C LYS A 305 27.80 4.34 2.48
N LEU A 306 27.42 5.42 1.80
CA LEU A 306 26.96 5.37 0.40
C LEU A 306 28.00 4.76 -0.57
N ARG A 307 29.28 4.75 -0.18
CA ARG A 307 30.36 4.16 -0.99
C ARG A 307 30.62 2.69 -0.66
N THR A 308 30.16 2.21 0.49
CA THR A 308 30.56 0.92 1.07
C THR A 308 29.39 -0.04 1.29
N ASP A 309 28.17 0.49 1.40
CA ASP A 309 26.96 -0.26 1.65
C ASP A 309 25.93 0.06 0.56
N PRO A 310 25.69 -0.84 -0.41
CA PRO A 310 24.79 -0.58 -1.53
C PRO A 310 23.31 -0.61 -1.15
N ILE A 311 22.97 -1.00 0.08
CA ILE A 311 21.60 -0.88 0.61
C ILE A 311 21.32 0.58 1.01
N MET A 312 22.36 1.35 1.33
CA MET A 312 22.28 2.78 1.67
C MET A 312 22.25 3.67 0.44
#